data_AF-Q388T3-F1
#
_entry.id   AF-Q388T3-F1
#
_cell.length_a   1.000
_cell.length_b   1.000
_cell.length_c   1.000
_cell.angle_alpha   90.00
_cell.angle_beta   90.00
_cell.angle_gamma   90.00
#
_symmetry.space_group_name_H-M   'P 1'
#
loop_
_entity.id
_entity.type
_entity.pdbx_description
1 polymer ?
#
loop_
_entity_poly.entity_id
_entity_poly.type
_entity_poly.pdbx_seq_one_letter_code
_entity_poly.pdbx_strand_id
1 'polypeptide(L)'
;MGKRRVGGNSRVLRKKKVRGAKKGSCLDSVAAVIAAARGVKTVPLRIKKMTGHKRSGKRDQDVFAALRTERSKLLKRQAAERMVLKEHTRELEARRQRIRKGEDAKMERRELGKYIRQLQKEQEEKHRKELGAIEEAILLRTGKKAINKICQHEEWEDIDDDDEEGVGEHELHEMFAHLTT
;
A
#
# COMPACT_ATOMS: atom_id res chain seq x y z
N MET A 1 -9.06 -10.47 59.44
CA MET A 1 -8.75 -9.56 58.30
C MET A 1 -7.23 -9.41 58.15
N GLY A 2 -6.57 -10.31 57.43
CA GLY A 2 -5.11 -10.35 57.31
C GLY A 2 -4.57 -9.26 56.37
N LYS A 3 -3.82 -8.30 56.92
CA LYS A 3 -3.12 -7.24 56.17
C LYS A 3 -2.03 -7.87 55.28
N ARG A 4 -2.32 -8.05 53.98
CA ARG A 4 -1.34 -8.50 52.98
C ARG A 4 -0.28 -7.41 52.81
N ARG A 5 0.96 -7.71 53.21
CA ARG A 5 2.15 -6.88 52.97
C ARG A 5 2.41 -6.83 51.46
N VAL A 6 2.20 -5.66 50.86
CA VAL A 6 2.62 -5.39 49.47
C VAL A 6 4.15 -5.31 49.51
N GLY A 7 4.80 -6.41 49.13
CA GLY A 7 6.24 -6.50 49.04
C GLY A 7 6.78 -5.45 48.08
N GLY A 8 7.52 -4.50 48.63
CA GLY A 8 8.23 -3.49 47.87
C GLY A 8 9.26 -4.15 46.96
N ASN A 9 9.17 -3.87 45.68
CA ASN A 9 10.35 -3.88 44.82
C ASN A 9 10.35 -2.57 44.04
N SER A 10 10.68 -1.49 44.75
CA SER A 10 10.99 -0.20 44.16
C SER A 10 12.30 -0.36 43.39
N ARG A 11 12.20 -0.86 42.16
CA ARG A 11 13.31 -0.84 41.21
C ARG A 11 13.63 0.63 40.97
N VAL A 12 14.58 1.13 41.74
CA VAL A 12 15.13 2.48 41.69
C VAL A 12 15.39 2.80 40.23
N LEU A 13 14.60 3.72 39.69
CA LEU A 13 14.70 4.24 38.34
C LEU A 13 16.08 4.87 38.19
N ARG A 14 17.08 4.08 37.78
CA ARG A 14 18.41 4.60 37.45
C ARG A 14 18.24 5.48 36.23
N LYS A 15 18.20 6.81 36.44
CA LYS A 15 18.20 7.81 35.36
C LYS A 15 19.48 7.62 34.55
N LYS A 16 19.36 7.13 33.32
CA LYS A 16 20.47 6.95 32.40
C LYS A 16 20.90 8.35 31.92
N LYS A 17 22.10 8.79 32.32
CA LYS A 17 22.68 10.07 31.89
C LYS A 17 22.96 10.02 30.39
N VAL A 18 22.10 10.64 29.59
CA VAL A 18 22.30 10.75 28.14
C VAL A 18 23.46 11.71 27.91
N ARG A 19 24.59 11.19 27.41
CA ARG A 19 25.69 12.03 26.92
C ARG A 19 25.19 12.71 25.66
N GLY A 20 25.02 14.02 25.70
CA GLY A 20 24.75 14.84 24.51
C GLY A 20 25.92 14.74 23.55
N ALA A 21 25.81 13.87 22.56
CA ALA A 21 26.73 13.89 21.43
C ALA A 21 26.42 15.16 20.62
N LYS A 22 27.40 16.06 20.58
CA LYS A 22 27.38 17.26 19.74
C LYS A 22 27.05 16.83 18.31
N LYS A 23 26.14 17.56 17.64
CA LYS A 23 25.92 17.50 16.19
C LYS A 23 27.23 17.90 15.49
N GLY A 24 28.18 16.98 15.39
CA GLY A 24 29.30 17.08 14.47
C GLY A 24 28.75 16.72 13.10
N SER A 25 28.83 17.67 12.17
CA SER A 25 28.43 17.47 10.78
C SER A 25 29.22 16.30 10.19
N CYS A 26 28.56 15.51 9.34
CA CYS A 26 29.11 14.25 8.81
C CYS A 26 30.37 14.41 7.95
N LEU A 27 30.82 15.65 7.71
CA LEU A 27 31.99 15.94 6.87
C LEU A 27 33.32 15.72 7.60
N ASP A 28 33.39 16.02 8.90
CA ASP A 28 34.61 15.80 9.68
C ASP A 28 34.91 14.31 9.89
N SER A 29 33.88 13.46 9.87
CA SER A 29 34.05 12.02 10.05
C SER A 29 34.78 11.39 8.85
N VAL A 30 34.50 11.86 7.63
CA VAL A 30 35.20 11.38 6.43
C VAL A 30 36.64 11.89 6.41
N ALA A 31 36.87 13.15 6.76
CA ALA A 31 38.22 13.71 6.84
C ALA A 31 39.09 12.99 7.89
N ALA A 32 38.52 12.70 9.07
CA ALA A 32 39.22 11.95 10.12
C ALA A 32 39.49 10.49 9.70
N VAL A 33 38.57 9.85 8.97
CA VAL A 33 38.78 8.49 8.44
C VAL A 33 39.85 8.49 7.35
N ILE A 34 39.89 9.47 6.46
CA ILE A 34 40.93 9.60 5.42
C ILE A 34 42.29 9.90 6.06
N ALA A 35 42.34 10.80 7.05
CA ALA A 35 43.58 11.10 7.77
C ALA A 35 44.10 9.88 8.55
N ALA A 36 43.21 9.11 9.20
CA ALA A 36 43.58 7.87 9.88
C ALA A 36 44.03 6.77 8.90
N ALA A 37 43.43 6.71 7.71
CA ALA A 37 43.79 5.72 6.69
C ALA A 37 45.21 5.91 6.15
N ARG A 38 45.78 7.12 6.18
CA ARG A 38 47.13 7.39 5.68
C ARG A 38 48.26 7.01 6.65
N GLY A 39 47.98 6.70 7.92
CA GLY A 39 49.03 6.59 8.94
C GLY A 39 49.10 5.30 9.75
N VAL A 40 48.11 4.42 9.73
CA VAL A 40 48.02 3.37 10.76
C VAL A 40 47.94 1.97 10.17
N LYS A 41 48.98 1.19 10.49
CA LYS A 41 49.08 -0.26 10.24
C LYS A 41 47.77 -0.93 10.63
N THR A 42 47.13 -1.56 9.66
CA THR A 42 45.80 -2.16 9.75
C THR A 42 45.80 -3.30 10.76
N VAL A 43 45.35 -3.06 11.99
CA VAL A 43 45.00 -4.16 12.89
C VAL A 43 43.60 -4.62 12.51
N PRO A 44 43.39 -5.91 12.16
CA PRO A 44 42.09 -6.41 11.76
C PRO A 44 41.13 -6.33 12.95
N LEU A 45 40.21 -5.36 12.89
CA LEU A 45 39.09 -5.28 13.82
C LEU A 45 38.19 -6.50 13.56
N ARG A 46 38.32 -7.52 14.41
CA ARG A 46 37.33 -8.61 14.51
C ARG A 46 36.03 -8.01 15.03
N ILE A 47 35.16 -7.61 14.10
CA ILE A 47 33.79 -7.23 14.43
C ILE A 47 33.11 -8.49 14.97
N LYS A 48 32.91 -8.53 16.28
CA LYS A 48 32.19 -9.59 16.98
C LYS A 48 30.78 -9.62 16.41
N LYS A 49 30.48 -10.60 15.54
CA LYS A 49 29.14 -10.88 15.02
C LYS A 49 28.23 -11.18 16.21
N MET A 50 27.62 -10.15 16.79
CA MET A 50 26.64 -10.35 17.86
C MET A 50 25.44 -11.05 17.23
N THR A 51 25.18 -12.26 17.69
CA THR A 51 24.09 -13.18 17.35
C THR A 51 22.72 -12.66 17.79
N GLY A 52 22.46 -11.35 17.62
CA GLY A 52 21.20 -10.69 17.94
C GLY A 52 20.11 -10.79 16.85
N HIS A 53 20.43 -11.33 15.67
CA HIS A 53 19.52 -11.36 14.52
C HIS A 53 18.25 -12.20 14.71
N LYS A 54 18.17 -13.11 15.69
CA LYS A 54 16.94 -13.91 15.89
C LYS A 54 15.74 -13.08 16.37
N ARG A 55 15.96 -11.96 17.07
CA ARG A 55 14.86 -11.12 17.57
C ARG A 55 14.34 -10.10 16.55
N SER A 56 15.14 -9.68 15.58
CA SER A 56 14.69 -8.74 14.54
C SER A 56 13.70 -9.40 13.59
N GLY A 57 13.97 -10.63 13.16
CA GLY A 57 13.12 -11.35 12.19
C GLY A 57 11.67 -11.51 12.65
N LYS A 58 11.43 -11.81 13.94
CA LYS A 58 10.06 -11.92 14.47
C LYS A 58 9.31 -10.58 14.44
N ARG A 59 9.98 -9.48 14.81
CA ARG A 59 9.40 -8.13 14.75
C ARG A 59 9.08 -7.72 13.31
N ASP A 60 9.97 -8.03 12.37
CA ASP A 60 9.76 -7.70 10.97
C ASP A 60 8.56 -8.49 10.41
N GLN A 61 8.44 -9.79 10.74
CA GLN A 61 7.28 -10.60 10.36
C GLN A 61 5.95 -10.06 10.92
N ASP A 62 5.92 -9.68 12.20
CA ASP A 62 4.71 -9.14 12.83
C ASP A 62 4.29 -7.81 12.18
N VAL A 63 5.27 -6.97 11.79
CA VAL A 63 4.99 -5.73 11.06
C VAL A 63 4.51 -6.00 9.63
N PHE A 64 5.09 -6.97 8.91
CA PHE A 64 4.58 -7.36 7.59
C PHE A 64 3.17 -7.90 7.66
N ALA A 65 2.85 -8.71 8.67
CA ALA A 65 1.49 -9.18 8.90
C ALA A 65 0.55 -7.98 9.14
N ALA A 66 0.95 -7.00 9.95
CA ALA A 66 0.18 -5.78 10.16
C ALA A 66 -0.08 -5.02 8.85
N LEU A 67 0.95 -4.75 8.03
CA LEU A 67 0.79 -4.06 6.74
C LEU A 67 -0.12 -4.82 5.76
N ARG A 68 -0.05 -6.15 5.73
CA ARG A 68 -0.96 -6.97 4.91
C ARG A 68 -2.40 -6.86 5.39
N THR A 69 -2.63 -6.88 6.71
CA THR A 69 -3.97 -6.69 7.26
C THR A 69 -4.50 -5.29 6.95
N GLU A 70 -3.65 -4.26 7.04
CA GLU A 70 -3.99 -2.89 6.68
C GLU A 70 -4.37 -2.78 5.20
N ARG A 71 -3.58 -3.36 4.29
CA ARG A 71 -3.91 -3.45 2.86
C ARG A 71 -5.28 -4.07 2.63
N SER A 72 -5.57 -5.20 3.28
CA SER A 72 -6.87 -5.88 3.13
C SER A 72 -8.04 -5.04 3.63
N LYS A 73 -7.88 -4.31 4.74
CA LYS A 73 -8.90 -3.40 5.27
C LYS A 73 -9.11 -2.20 4.34
N LEU A 74 -8.02 -1.66 3.82
CA LEU A 74 -8.03 -0.55 2.88
C LEU A 74 -8.77 -0.94 1.60
N LEU A 75 -8.48 -2.10 1.02
CA LEU A 75 -9.20 -2.59 -0.17
C LEU A 75 -10.71 -2.74 0.07
N LYS A 76 -11.13 -3.26 1.24
CA LYS A 76 -12.56 -3.34 1.60
C LYS A 76 -13.20 -1.97 1.70
N ARG A 77 -12.49 -1.00 2.30
CA ARG A 77 -12.95 0.39 2.38
C ARG A 77 -13.08 1.01 0.99
N GLN A 78 -12.08 0.84 0.13
CA GLN A 78 -12.11 1.34 -1.24
C GLN A 78 -13.24 0.72 -2.07
N ALA A 79 -13.51 -0.57 -1.89
CA ALA A 79 -14.67 -1.22 -2.53
C ALA A 79 -16.00 -0.57 -2.09
N ALA A 80 -16.17 -0.30 -0.78
CA ALA A 80 -17.33 0.41 -0.28
C ALA A 80 -17.42 1.85 -0.83
N GLU A 81 -16.30 2.58 -0.86
CA GLU A 81 -16.25 3.94 -1.43
C GLU A 81 -16.59 3.94 -2.92
N ARG A 82 -16.12 2.95 -3.70
CA ARG A 82 -16.50 2.77 -5.12
C ARG A 82 -17.98 2.47 -5.29
N MET A 83 -18.58 1.66 -4.42
CA MET A 83 -20.01 1.37 -4.47
C MET A 83 -20.85 2.63 -4.21
N VAL A 84 -20.49 3.41 -3.19
CA VAL A 84 -21.15 4.70 -2.90
C VAL A 84 -20.97 5.68 -4.05
N LEU A 85 -19.76 5.77 -4.62
CA LEU A 85 -19.51 6.63 -5.77
C LEU A 85 -20.36 6.23 -6.97
N LYS A 86 -20.50 4.92 -7.24
CA LYS A 86 -21.32 4.40 -8.33
C LYS A 86 -22.79 4.80 -8.19
N GLU A 87 -23.33 4.75 -6.98
CA GLU A 87 -24.69 5.21 -6.68
C GLU A 87 -24.84 6.71 -6.95
N HIS A 88 -23.91 7.53 -6.42
CA HIS A 88 -23.92 8.97 -6.64
C HIS A 88 -23.77 9.34 -8.13
N THR A 89 -22.89 8.67 -8.88
CA THR A 89 -22.76 8.93 -10.33
C THR A 89 -24.00 8.49 -11.09
N ARG A 90 -24.66 7.41 -10.70
CA ARG A 90 -25.93 6.96 -11.30
C ARG A 90 -27.03 8.01 -11.12
N GLU A 91 -27.11 8.63 -9.95
CA GLU A 91 -28.06 9.72 -9.69
C GLU A 91 -27.77 10.96 -10.54
N LEU A 92 -26.49 11.35 -10.66
CA LEU A 92 -26.06 12.47 -11.50
C LEU A 92 -26.32 12.21 -12.99
N GLU A 93 -26.11 10.97 -13.46
CA GLU A 93 -26.44 10.54 -14.82
C GLU A 93 -27.95 10.58 -15.07
N ALA A 94 -28.75 10.10 -14.11
CA ALA A 94 -30.20 10.19 -14.20
C ALA A 94 -30.66 11.65 -14.26
N ARG A 95 -30.07 12.55 -13.46
CA ARG A 95 -30.32 14.00 -13.54
C ARG A 95 -29.95 14.54 -14.92
N ARG A 96 -28.77 14.18 -15.45
CA ARG A 96 -28.31 14.58 -16.79
C ARG A 96 -29.28 14.14 -17.90
N GLN A 97 -29.87 12.96 -17.80
CA GLN A 97 -30.85 12.44 -18.77
C GLN A 97 -32.21 13.13 -18.68
N ARG A 98 -32.62 13.55 -17.47
CA ARG A 98 -33.87 14.31 -17.26
C ARG A 98 -33.78 15.74 -17.81
N ILE A 99 -32.59 16.34 -17.83
CA ILE A 99 -32.35 17.65 -18.44
C ILE A 99 -32.48 17.53 -19.97
N ARG A 100 -33.69 17.79 -20.48
CA ARG A 100 -34.00 17.72 -21.93
C ARG A 100 -34.27 19.09 -22.55
N LYS A 101 -34.89 19.99 -21.80
CA LYS A 101 -35.33 21.33 -22.24
C LYS A 101 -34.96 22.37 -21.18
N GLY A 102 -34.69 23.60 -21.62
CA GLY A 102 -34.21 24.72 -20.79
C GLY A 102 -33.13 25.52 -21.53
N GLU A 103 -32.97 26.80 -21.20
CA GLU A 103 -31.98 27.71 -21.81
C GLU A 103 -30.55 27.16 -21.65
N ASP A 104 -30.22 26.71 -20.43
CA ASP A 104 -28.90 26.17 -20.10
C ASP A 104 -28.80 24.65 -20.18
N ALA A 105 -29.83 23.96 -20.69
CA ALA A 105 -29.92 22.50 -20.62
C ALA A 105 -28.74 21.75 -21.30
N LYS A 106 -28.15 22.34 -22.35
CA LYS A 106 -26.95 21.78 -23.00
C LYS A 106 -25.70 21.99 -22.16
N MET A 107 -25.56 23.16 -21.52
CA MET A 107 -24.44 23.50 -20.66
C MET A 107 -24.44 22.66 -19.39
N GLU A 108 -25.57 22.58 -18.69
CA GLU A 108 -25.72 21.76 -17.48
C GLU A 108 -25.37 20.29 -17.74
N ARG A 109 -25.85 19.71 -18.84
CA ARG A 109 -25.51 18.33 -19.21
C ARG A 109 -24.02 18.11 -19.44
N ARG A 110 -23.35 19.12 -20.02
CA ARG A 110 -21.91 19.06 -20.30
C ARG A 110 -21.10 19.21 -19.01
N GLU A 111 -21.54 20.06 -18.10
CA GLU A 111 -20.96 20.27 -16.78
C GLU A 111 -21.12 19.04 -15.89
N LEU A 112 -22.32 18.45 -15.84
CA LEU A 112 -22.56 17.18 -15.14
C LEU A 112 -21.65 16.08 -15.68
N GLY A 113 -21.50 15.98 -17.01
CA GLY A 113 -20.59 15.00 -17.61
C GLY A 113 -19.12 15.24 -17.27
N LYS A 114 -18.68 16.51 -17.14
CA LYS A 114 -17.33 16.85 -16.67
C LYS A 114 -17.17 16.47 -15.20
N TYR A 115 -18.15 16.80 -14.37
CA TYR A 115 -18.13 16.54 -12.93
C TYR A 115 -18.06 15.04 -12.63
N ILE A 116 -18.86 14.21 -13.33
CA ILE A 116 -18.79 12.73 -13.18
C ILE A 116 -17.40 12.20 -13.52
N ARG A 117 -16.80 12.64 -14.65
CA ARG A 117 -15.44 12.23 -15.03
C ARG A 117 -14.40 12.71 -14.02
N GLN A 118 -14.56 13.90 -13.47
CA GLN A 118 -13.66 14.43 -12.46
C GLN A 118 -13.73 13.61 -11.16
N LEU A 119 -14.94 13.31 -10.68
CA LEU A 119 -15.15 12.48 -9.49
C LEU A 119 -14.53 11.09 -9.62
N GLN A 120 -14.70 10.44 -10.78
CA GLN A 120 -14.10 9.13 -11.06
C GLN A 120 -12.56 9.20 -11.01
N LYS A 121 -11.96 10.17 -11.71
CA LYS A 121 -10.51 10.37 -11.72
C LYS A 121 -9.95 10.69 -10.34
N GLU A 122 -10.62 11.54 -9.58
CA GLU A 122 -10.20 11.90 -8.22
C GLU A 122 -10.20 10.67 -7.30
N GLN A 123 -11.24 9.84 -7.40
CA GLN A 123 -11.36 8.60 -6.61
C GLN A 123 -10.32 7.56 -7.02
N GLU A 124 -10.06 7.39 -8.32
CA GLU A 124 -8.99 6.52 -8.82
C GLU A 124 -7.61 6.98 -8.33
N GLU A 125 -7.32 8.29 -8.44
CA GLU A 125 -6.05 8.85 -8.01
C GLU A 125 -5.87 8.73 -6.49
N LYS A 126 -6.92 9.02 -5.71
CA LYS A 126 -6.93 8.83 -4.26
C LYS A 126 -6.62 7.37 -3.91
N HIS A 127 -7.36 6.43 -4.51
CA HIS A 127 -7.18 5.01 -4.23
C HIS A 127 -5.79 4.50 -4.60
N ARG A 128 -5.26 4.95 -5.74
CA ARG A 128 -3.91 4.62 -6.20
C ARG A 128 -2.83 5.15 -5.26
N LYS A 129 -2.96 6.39 -4.77
CA LYS A 129 -2.03 6.99 -3.81
C LYS A 129 -2.04 6.23 -2.48
N GLU A 130 -3.22 5.89 -1.97
CA GLU A 130 -3.38 5.16 -0.72
C GLU A 130 -2.80 3.74 -0.78
N LEU A 131 -3.09 3.00 -1.86
CA LEU A 131 -2.51 1.67 -2.06
C LEU A 131 -0.99 1.74 -2.26
N GLY A 132 -0.53 2.70 -3.07
CA GLY A 132 0.90 2.93 -3.33
C GLY A 132 1.69 3.15 -2.05
N ALA A 133 1.17 3.93 -1.09
CA ALA A 133 1.84 4.17 0.18
C ALA A 133 2.06 2.88 1.01
N ILE A 134 1.06 1.98 1.04
CA ILE A 134 1.20 0.68 1.74
C ILE A 134 2.15 -0.24 0.99
N GLU A 135 2.05 -0.30 -0.34
CA GLU A 135 2.91 -1.15 -1.16
C GLU A 135 4.38 -0.70 -1.11
N GLU A 136 4.65 0.60 -1.15
CA GLU A 136 5.98 1.17 -0.92
C GLU A 136 6.50 0.80 0.48
N ALA A 137 5.68 0.88 1.53
CA ALA A 137 6.10 0.48 2.88
C ALA A 137 6.48 -1.01 2.96
N ILE A 138 5.78 -1.88 2.21
CA ILE A 138 6.11 -3.31 2.08
C ILE A 138 7.41 -3.49 1.30
N LEU A 139 7.59 -2.78 0.17
CA LEU A 139 8.78 -2.88 -0.68
C LEU A 139 10.05 -2.37 0.02
N LEU A 140 9.96 -1.23 0.70
CA LEU A 140 11.06 -0.64 1.48
C LEU A 140 11.59 -1.63 2.53
N ARG A 141 10.70 -2.41 3.16
CA ARG A 141 11.05 -3.39 4.18
C ARG A 141 11.54 -4.72 3.62
N THR A 142 10.97 -5.18 2.50
CA THR A 142 11.43 -6.42 1.85
C THR A 142 12.79 -6.26 1.16
N GLY A 143 13.30 -5.04 1.03
CA GLY A 143 14.53 -4.75 0.29
C GLY A 143 14.38 -4.93 -1.23
N LYS A 144 13.20 -5.33 -1.70
CA LYS A 144 12.87 -5.53 -3.12
C LYS A 144 12.51 -4.19 -3.78
N LYS A 145 13.34 -3.16 -3.61
CA LYS A 145 13.09 -1.85 -4.25
C LYS A 145 13.16 -1.91 -5.78
N ALA A 146 13.77 -2.95 -6.37
CA ALA A 146 14.08 -2.97 -7.80
C ALA A 146 13.16 -3.84 -8.67
N ILE A 147 12.53 -4.90 -8.15
CA ILE A 147 11.90 -5.91 -9.04
C ILE A 147 10.42 -5.61 -9.33
N ASN A 148 9.71 -4.90 -8.44
CA ASN A 148 8.25 -4.84 -8.53
C ASN A 148 7.67 -3.74 -9.44
N LYS A 149 8.50 -2.91 -10.08
CA LYS A 149 8.00 -2.01 -11.14
C LYS A 149 7.64 -2.77 -12.42
N ILE A 150 8.07 -4.03 -12.56
CA ILE A 150 7.84 -4.83 -13.76
C ILE A 150 6.53 -5.65 -13.67
N CYS A 151 6.09 -6.09 -12.48
CA CYS A 151 4.87 -6.91 -12.34
C CYS A 151 3.55 -6.13 -12.26
N GLN A 152 3.51 -4.81 -12.40
CA GLN A 152 2.24 -4.10 -12.63
C GLN A 152 1.84 -4.06 -14.11
N HIS A 153 2.63 -4.70 -14.97
CA HIS A 153 2.29 -4.99 -16.36
C HIS A 153 1.89 -6.47 -16.52
N GLU A 154 1.22 -7.05 -15.53
CA GLU A 154 0.16 -8.03 -15.85
C GLU A 154 -1.00 -7.20 -16.41
N GLU A 155 -0.72 -6.69 -17.61
CA GLU A 155 -1.69 -6.38 -18.64
C GLU A 155 -2.65 -7.56 -18.63
N TRP A 156 -3.88 -7.28 -18.21
CA TRP A 156 -4.97 -8.14 -18.60
C TRP A 156 -4.83 -8.20 -20.12
N GLU A 157 -4.46 -9.36 -20.66
CA GLU A 157 -4.63 -9.61 -22.09
C GLU A 157 -6.09 -9.28 -22.34
N ASP A 158 -6.32 -8.12 -22.98
CA ASP A 158 -7.56 -7.88 -23.68
C ASP A 158 -7.61 -9.05 -24.65
N ILE A 159 -8.41 -10.05 -24.30
CA ILE A 159 -8.77 -11.10 -25.25
C ILE A 159 -9.48 -10.31 -26.32
N ASP A 160 -8.77 -10.05 -27.42
CA ASP A 160 -9.36 -9.46 -28.60
C ASP A 160 -10.59 -10.32 -28.90
N ASP A 161 -11.77 -9.74 -28.74
CA ASP A 161 -13.08 -10.39 -28.97
C ASP A 161 -13.22 -10.86 -30.45
N ASP A 162 -12.18 -10.73 -31.27
CA ASP A 162 -12.12 -11.16 -32.66
C ASP A 162 -11.88 -12.66 -32.84
N ASP A 163 -11.53 -13.40 -31.77
CA ASP A 163 -11.61 -14.87 -31.74
C ASP A 163 -13.00 -15.37 -31.30
N GLU A 164 -14.06 -14.63 -31.63
CA GLU A 164 -15.45 -15.13 -31.70
C GLU A 164 -15.58 -16.20 -32.81
N GLU A 165 -14.81 -17.29 -32.71
CA GLU A 165 -15.32 -18.61 -33.07
C GLU A 165 -16.41 -18.95 -32.05
N GLY A 166 -17.53 -18.22 -32.17
CA GLY A 166 -18.71 -18.41 -31.35
C GLY A 166 -19.09 -19.87 -31.41
N VAL A 167 -18.96 -20.55 -30.27
CA VAL A 167 -19.43 -21.91 -30.06
C VAL A 167 -20.86 -21.95 -30.58
N GLY A 168 -21.08 -22.65 -31.68
CA GLY A 168 -22.35 -22.60 -32.38
C GLY A 168 -23.49 -22.98 -31.43
N GLU A 169 -24.66 -22.36 -31.60
CA GLU A 169 -25.84 -22.62 -30.76
C GLU A 169 -26.13 -24.13 -30.60
N HIS A 170 -25.82 -24.93 -31.63
CA HIS A 170 -25.93 -26.39 -31.61
C HIS A 170 -24.96 -27.05 -30.62
N GLU A 171 -23.69 -26.66 -30.61
CA GLU A 171 -22.66 -27.23 -29.73
C GLU A 171 -22.94 -26.83 -28.28
N LEU A 172 -23.38 -25.59 -28.05
CA LEU A 172 -23.90 -25.17 -26.73
C LEU A 172 -25.09 -26.03 -26.31
N HIS A 173 -26.06 -26.25 -27.19
CA HIS A 173 -27.21 -27.10 -26.85
C HIS A 173 -26.80 -28.53 -26.49
N GLU A 174 -25.82 -29.11 -27.20
CA GLU A 174 -25.29 -30.44 -26.90
C GLU A 174 -24.55 -30.49 -25.56
N MET A 175 -23.76 -29.45 -25.24
CA MET A 175 -23.09 -29.28 -23.95
C MET A 175 -24.05 -29.17 -22.77
N PHE A 176 -25.30 -28.75 -22.98
CA PHE A 176 -26.30 -28.62 -21.92
C PHE A 176 -27.43 -29.67 -22.00
N ALA A 177 -27.44 -30.54 -23.02
CA ALA A 177 -28.50 -31.52 -23.22
C ALA A 177 -28.68 -32.48 -22.03
N HIS A 178 -27.59 -32.79 -21.32
CA HIS A 178 -27.61 -33.66 -20.14
C HIS A 178 -28.10 -32.97 -18.86
N LEU A 179 -28.30 -31.65 -18.87
CA LEU A 179 -28.85 -30.89 -17.75
C LEU A 179 -30.37 -30.73 -17.81
N THR A 180 -30.97 -31.04 -18.96
CA THR A 180 -32.42 -30.92 -19.17
C THR A 180 -33.16 -32.27 -19.26
N THR A 181 -32.44 -33.39 -19.25
CA THR A 181 -32.98 -34.75 -19.01
C THR A 181 -33.07 -35.06 -17.53
#